data_AF-A0A497KX47-F1
#
_entry.id   AF-A0A497KX47-F1
#
_cell.length_a   1.000
_cell.length_b   1.000
_cell.length_c   1.000
_cell.angle_alpha   90.00
_cell.angle_beta   90.00
_cell.angle_gamma   90.00
#
_symmetry.space_group_name_H-M   'P 1'
#
loop_
_entity.id
_entity.type
_entity.pdbx_description
1 polymer ?
#
loop_
_entity_poly.entity_id
_entity_poly.type
_entity_poly.pdbx_seq_one_letter_code
_entity_poly.pdbx_strand_id
1 'polypeptide(L)'
;MHVAHRDESLISEEERRELLKRVYDFLGGGVREVRAIRFVGEGGDKEVVARFFVADGDSFADRILKLYDREDAPDQVYVSLNPRRGEGRGDELSVPTVTTILIDIDAWRPDKTVQGATKEELKKALEVTNEILEWFDRQGFL
;
A
#
# COMPACT_ATOMS: atom_id res chain seq x y z
N MET A 1 -0.05 -8.20 25.17
CA MET A 1 1.09 -8.25 24.24
C MET A 1 1.54 -6.81 24.03
N HIS A 2 2.63 -6.40 24.70
CA HIS A 2 3.17 -5.05 24.52
C HIS A 2 3.82 -4.97 23.15
N VAL A 3 3.21 -4.23 22.23
CA VAL A 3 3.91 -3.76 21.03
C VAL A 3 4.89 -2.70 21.53
N ALA A 4 6.16 -3.07 21.62
CA ALA A 4 7.20 -2.10 21.87
C ALA A 4 7.22 -1.13 20.68
N HIS A 5 6.83 0.12 20.92
CA HIS A 5 7.11 1.20 19.99
C HIS A 5 8.63 1.31 19.91
N ARG A 6 9.22 0.76 18.84
CA ARG A 6 10.61 1.05 18.50
C ARG A 6 10.68 2.52 18.15
N ASP A 7 11.61 3.23 18.79
CA ASP A 7 11.99 4.58 18.43
C ASP A 7 12.48 4.55 16.96
N GLU A 8 11.69 5.11 16.03
CA GLU A 8 11.98 5.08 14.58
C GLU A 8 13.27 5.87 14.22
N SER A 9 13.85 6.56 15.21
CA SER A 9 15.11 7.29 15.13
C SER A 9 16.37 6.40 15.14
N LEU A 10 16.25 5.08 15.34
CA LEU A 10 17.39 4.19 15.58
C LEU A 10 17.78 3.23 14.45
N ILE A 11 17.07 3.21 13.32
CA ILE A 11 17.44 2.35 12.19
C ILE A 11 18.32 3.11 11.21
N SER A 12 19.48 2.55 10.89
CA SER A 12 20.41 3.12 9.91
C SER A 12 19.80 3.14 8.50
N GLU A 13 20.34 3.98 7.61
CA GLU A 13 19.91 4.03 6.20
C GLU A 13 20.08 2.66 5.51
N GLU A 14 21.16 1.95 5.82
CA GLU A 14 21.43 0.61 5.30
C GLU A 14 20.39 -0.41 5.78
N GLU A 15 20.00 -0.36 7.07
CA GLU A 15 18.92 -1.18 7.59
C GLU A 15 17.56 -0.84 6.95
N ARG A 16 17.26 0.45 6.72
CA ARG A 16 16.05 0.88 6.00
C ARG A 16 16.03 0.32 4.58
N ARG A 17 17.17 0.41 3.88
CA ARG A 17 17.34 -0.12 2.52
C ARG A 17 17.03 -1.62 2.48
N GLU A 18 17.60 -2.38 3.41
CA GLU A 18 17.38 -3.83 3.49
C GLU A 18 15.92 -4.20 3.85
N LEU A 19 15.26 -3.42 4.71
CA LEU A 19 13.84 -3.61 4.98
C LEU A 19 12.97 -3.36 3.73
N LEU A 20 13.28 -2.32 2.96
CA LEU A 20 12.55 -2.00 1.72
C LEU A 20 12.73 -3.10 0.65
N LYS A 21 13.94 -3.67 0.53
CA LYS A 21 14.17 -4.83 -0.34
C LYS A 21 13.30 -6.03 0.06
N ARG A 22 13.21 -6.32 1.36
CA ARG A 22 12.34 -7.40 1.85
C ARG A 22 10.86 -7.16 1.54
N VAL A 23 10.40 -5.91 1.58
CA VAL A 23 9.04 -5.55 1.12
C VAL A 23 8.87 -5.87 -0.36
N TYR A 24 9.82 -5.49 -1.20
CA TYR A 24 9.79 -5.79 -2.63
C TYR A 24 9.77 -7.30 -2.92
N ASP A 25 10.59 -8.07 -2.21
CA ASP A 25 10.62 -9.53 -2.32
C ASP A 25 9.32 -10.18 -1.85
N PHE A 26 8.74 -9.68 -0.74
CA PHE A 26 7.43 -10.12 -0.25
C PHE A 26 6.31 -9.91 -1.28
N LEU A 27 6.38 -8.82 -2.06
CA LEU A 27 5.43 -8.58 -3.15
C LEU A 27 5.58 -9.57 -4.32
N GLY A 28 6.66 -10.37 -4.35
CA GLY A 28 6.97 -11.32 -5.41
C GLY A 28 7.84 -10.75 -6.53
N GLY A 29 8.52 -9.61 -6.29
CA GLY A 29 9.42 -8.98 -7.27
C GLY A 29 8.76 -8.56 -8.58
N GLY A 30 9.51 -8.49 -9.69
CA GLY A 30 9.01 -8.05 -11.00
C GLY A 30 8.69 -6.56 -11.07
N VAL A 31 8.30 -6.06 -12.25
CA VAL A 31 8.10 -4.62 -12.45
C VAL A 31 6.95 -4.08 -11.59
N ARG A 32 7.23 -3.17 -10.67
CA ARG A 32 6.23 -2.53 -9.78
C ARG A 32 5.98 -1.09 -10.16
N GLU A 33 4.70 -0.72 -10.18
CA GLU A 33 4.32 0.68 -10.24
C GLU A 33 4.27 1.24 -8.82
N VAL A 34 4.93 2.38 -8.60
CA VAL A 34 4.89 3.15 -7.36
C VAL A 34 4.23 4.49 -7.64
N ARG A 35 3.28 4.90 -6.79
CA ARG A 35 2.64 6.22 -6.81
C ARG A 35 2.78 6.87 -5.45
N ALA A 36 3.32 8.09 -5.43
CA ALA A 36 3.38 8.93 -4.26
C ALA A 36 2.27 9.98 -4.34
N ILE A 37 1.51 10.14 -3.25
CA ILE A 37 0.39 11.07 -3.16
C ILE A 37 0.66 12.07 -2.04
N ARG A 38 0.32 13.34 -2.31
CA ARG A 38 0.25 14.40 -1.31
C ARG A 38 -1.18 14.90 -1.19
N PHE A 39 -1.61 15.20 0.03
CA PHE A 39 -2.86 15.89 0.29
C PHE A 39 -2.65 17.41 0.16
N VAL A 40 -3.50 18.05 -0.63
CA VAL A 40 -3.44 19.48 -0.89
C VAL A 40 -4.75 20.15 -0.46
N GLY A 41 -4.64 21.29 0.20
CA GLY A 41 -5.79 22.05 0.70
C GLY A 41 -6.54 21.39 1.87
N GLU A 42 -7.58 22.08 2.35
CA GLU A 42 -8.38 21.65 3.50
C GLU A 42 -9.48 20.62 3.15
N GLY A 43 -9.75 20.42 1.85
CA GLY A 43 -10.79 19.51 1.36
C GLY A 43 -10.36 18.06 1.16
N GLY A 44 -9.09 17.72 1.43
CA GLY A 44 -8.55 16.39 1.21
C GLY A 44 -8.29 16.05 -0.27
N ASP A 45 -8.10 17.07 -1.12
CA ASP A 45 -7.70 16.88 -2.51
C ASP A 45 -6.34 16.15 -2.57
N LYS A 46 -6.19 15.28 -3.57
CA LYS A 46 -5.00 14.43 -3.72
C LYS A 46 -4.23 14.80 -4.98
N GLU A 47 -2.95 15.08 -4.82
CA GLU A 47 -2.01 15.27 -5.92
C GLU A 47 -1.07 14.07 -6.04
N VAL A 48 -0.88 13.55 -7.26
CA VAL A 48 0.14 12.52 -7.53
C VAL A 48 1.48 13.22 -7.76
N VAL A 49 2.32 13.25 -6.72
CA VAL A 49 3.61 13.96 -6.74
C VAL A 49 4.76 13.15 -7.32
N ALA A 50 4.59 11.83 -7.43
CA ALA A 50 5.49 10.97 -8.20
C ALA A 50 4.76 9.73 -8.70
N ARG A 51 5.16 9.27 -9.89
CA ARG A 51 4.75 8.00 -10.46
C ARG A 51 5.92 7.40 -11.23
N PHE A 52 6.36 6.21 -10.84
CA PHE A 52 7.50 5.54 -11.48
C PHE A 52 7.38 4.03 -11.41
N PHE A 53 8.25 3.35 -12.17
CA PHE A 53 8.38 1.90 -12.19
C PHE A 53 9.75 1.49 -11.63
N VAL A 54 9.78 0.33 -10.99
CA VAL A 54 10.99 -0.31 -10.45
C VAL A 54 10.98 -1.79 -10.83
N ALA A 55 12.14 -2.36 -11.13
CA ALA A 55 12.26 -3.73 -11.63
C ALA A 55 13.08 -4.65 -10.71
N ASP A 56 13.65 -4.11 -9.64
CA ASP A 56 14.47 -4.82 -8.66
C ASP A 56 14.38 -4.14 -7.27
N GLY A 57 14.85 -4.86 -6.24
CA GLY A 57 14.77 -4.40 -4.85
C GLY A 57 15.68 -3.20 -4.56
N ASP A 58 16.81 -3.06 -5.24
CA ASP A 58 17.72 -1.93 -5.06
C ASP A 58 17.11 -0.62 -5.57
N SER A 59 16.60 -0.64 -6.81
CA SER A 59 15.88 0.50 -7.40
C SER A 59 14.62 0.85 -6.62
N PHE A 60 13.90 -0.15 -6.09
CA PHE A 60 12.78 0.07 -5.17
C PHE A 60 13.22 0.81 -3.92
N ALA A 61 14.22 0.29 -3.20
CA ALA A 61 14.70 0.90 -1.96
C ALA A 61 15.23 2.34 -2.20
N ASP A 62 16.06 2.54 -3.22
CA ASP A 62 16.64 3.83 -3.56
C ASP A 62 15.58 4.88 -3.90
N ARG A 63 14.55 4.50 -4.66
CA ARG A 63 13.50 5.43 -5.06
C ARG A 63 12.57 5.78 -3.90
N ILE A 64 12.29 4.84 -3.01
CA ILE A 64 11.44 5.08 -1.84
C ILE A 64 12.17 5.96 -0.81
N LEU A 65 13.45 5.69 -0.53
CA LEU A 65 14.25 6.55 0.36
C LEU A 65 14.33 7.99 -0.18
N LYS A 66 14.59 8.15 -1.48
CA LYS A 66 14.58 9.46 -2.13
C LYS A 66 13.24 10.21 -2.03
N LEU A 67 12.11 9.51 -1.93
CA LEU A 67 10.82 10.16 -1.69
C LEU A 67 10.69 10.63 -0.23
N TYR A 68 11.18 9.84 0.71
CA TYR A 68 11.16 10.13 2.14
C TYR A 68 12.07 11.31 2.52
N ASP A 69 13.22 11.43 1.86
CA ASP A 69 14.22 12.48 2.16
C ASP A 69 13.89 13.84 1.51
N ARG A 70 12.78 13.93 0.77
CA ARG A 70 12.32 15.21 0.20
C ARG A 70 11.80 16.11 1.31
N GLU A 71 12.14 17.39 1.23
CA GLU A 71 11.53 18.43 2.07
C GLU A 71 10.00 18.44 1.93
N ASP A 72 9.51 18.11 0.73
CA ASP A 72 8.11 17.93 0.42
C ASP A 72 7.72 16.44 0.32
N ALA A 73 8.13 15.62 1.29
CA ALA A 73 7.81 14.18 1.31
C ALA A 73 6.30 13.92 1.10
N PRO A 74 5.93 12.87 0.35
CA PRO A 74 4.52 12.52 0.13
C PRO A 74 3.88 12.01 1.42
N ASP A 75 2.59 12.28 1.58
CA ASP A 75 1.81 11.75 2.72
C ASP A 75 1.58 10.23 2.60
N GLN A 76 1.49 9.72 1.37
CA GLN A 76 1.22 8.30 1.11
C GLN A 76 2.01 7.78 -0.09
N VAL A 77 2.47 6.53 0.01
CA VAL A 77 3.08 5.79 -1.11
C VAL A 77 2.30 4.50 -1.34
N TYR A 78 1.82 4.33 -2.58
CA TYR A 78 1.12 3.14 -3.06
C TYR A 78 2.03 2.34 -3.98
N VAL A 79 2.07 1.01 -3.78
CA VAL A 79 2.81 0.08 -4.62
C VAL A 79 1.84 -0.93 -5.23
N SER A 80 1.96 -1.22 -6.53
CA SER A 80 1.08 -2.20 -7.18
C SER A 80 1.37 -3.63 -6.68
N LEU A 81 0.33 -4.30 -6.18
CA LEU A 81 0.42 -5.69 -5.70
C LEU A 81 0.61 -6.71 -6.82
N ASN A 82 0.12 -6.41 -8.03
CA ASN A 82 0.39 -7.23 -9.20
C ASN A 82 1.56 -6.61 -9.98
N PRO A 83 2.54 -7.42 -10.44
CA PRO A 83 3.61 -6.93 -11.29
C PRO A 83 3.06 -6.46 -12.64
N ARG A 84 3.80 -5.59 -13.32
CA ARG A 84 3.49 -5.09 -14.66
C ARG A 84 4.29 -5.86 -15.72
N ARG A 85 3.76 -5.98 -16.94
CA ARG A 85 4.52 -6.51 -18.10
C ARG A 85 5.59 -5.54 -18.61
N GLY A 86 5.41 -4.24 -18.38
CA GLY A 86 6.32 -3.18 -18.80
C GLY A 86 5.90 -1.82 -18.24
N GLU A 87 6.64 -0.77 -18.59
CA GLU A 87 6.34 0.62 -18.22
C GLU A 87 5.17 1.15 -19.08
N GLY A 88 4.19 1.86 -18.49
CA GLY A 88 3.08 2.44 -19.25
C GLY A 88 1.79 2.72 -18.46
N ARG A 89 0.80 3.35 -19.12
CA ARG A 89 -0.57 3.47 -18.57
C ARG A 89 -1.29 2.13 -18.79
N GLY A 90 -1.86 1.59 -17.71
CA GLY A 90 -2.45 0.25 -17.70
C GLY A 90 -3.54 0.06 -18.76
N ASP A 91 -3.25 -0.82 -19.71
CA ASP A 91 -4.24 -1.53 -20.53
C ASP A 91 -4.51 -2.93 -19.94
N GLU A 92 -5.51 -3.65 -20.46
CA GLU A 92 -5.88 -5.00 -19.98
C GLU A 92 -4.73 -6.01 -20.08
N LEU A 93 -3.71 -5.72 -20.90
CA LEU A 93 -2.56 -6.56 -21.17
C LEU A 93 -1.38 -6.26 -20.24
N SER A 94 -1.49 -5.24 -19.39
CA SER A 94 -0.40 -4.71 -18.57
C SER A 94 -0.08 -5.54 -17.32
N VAL A 95 -0.94 -6.50 -16.94
CA VAL A 95 -0.70 -7.41 -15.79
C VAL A 95 -0.47 -8.82 -16.33
N PRO A 96 0.72 -9.41 -16.15
CA PRO A 96 1.04 -10.73 -16.70
C PRO A 96 0.26 -11.84 -16.02
N THR A 97 -0.04 -11.67 -14.73
CA THR A 97 -0.72 -12.66 -13.89
C THR A 97 -1.31 -11.94 -12.69
N VAL A 98 -2.56 -12.28 -12.32
CA VAL A 98 -3.13 -11.85 -11.04
C VAL A 98 -2.53 -12.75 -9.97
N THR A 99 -1.58 -12.22 -9.20
CA THR A 99 -0.94 -12.93 -8.09
C THR A 99 -1.63 -12.61 -6.77
N THR A 100 -2.40 -11.52 -6.70
CA THR A 100 -3.08 -11.09 -5.49
C THR A 100 -4.43 -10.44 -5.82
N ILE A 101 -5.46 -10.88 -5.12
CA ILE A 101 -6.78 -10.23 -5.09
C ILE A 101 -6.88 -9.50 -3.75
N LEU A 102 -7.14 -8.19 -3.79
CA LEU A 102 -7.36 -7.38 -2.60
C LEU A 102 -8.84 -7.00 -2.55
N ILE A 103 -9.48 -7.29 -1.41
CA ILE A 103 -10.84 -6.87 -1.11
C ILE A 103 -10.73 -5.87 0.02
N ASP A 104 -11.03 -4.60 -0.29
CA ASP A 104 -11.04 -3.52 0.69
C ASP A 104 -12.46 -3.38 1.26
N ILE A 105 -12.61 -3.61 2.57
CA ILE A 105 -13.90 -3.60 3.26
C ILE A 105 -13.96 -2.37 4.14
N ASP A 106 -14.54 -1.32 3.57
CA ASP A 106 -14.73 -0.04 4.25
C ASP A 106 -15.94 -0.09 5.20
N ALA A 107 -15.77 0.46 6.40
CA ALA A 107 -16.91 0.76 7.26
C ALA A 107 -17.81 1.80 6.59
N TRP A 108 -19.07 1.43 6.36
CA TRP A 108 -20.09 2.37 5.92
C TRP A 108 -20.27 3.45 7.00
N ARG A 109 -20.24 4.71 6.57
CA ARG A 109 -20.46 5.87 7.44
C ARG A 109 -21.20 6.99 6.69
N PRO A 110 -22.04 7.79 7.37
CA PRO A 110 -22.89 8.80 6.72
C PRO A 110 -22.10 9.88 5.98
N ASP A 111 -20.95 10.29 6.51
CA ASP A 111 -20.04 11.25 5.87
C ASP A 111 -18.57 10.83 6.11
N LYS A 112 -17.89 10.43 5.04
CA LYS A 112 -16.49 9.96 5.12
C LYS A 112 -15.49 11.10 5.33
N THR A 113 -15.88 12.35 5.10
CA THR A 113 -15.01 13.54 5.13
C THR A 113 -15.00 14.27 6.47
N VAL A 114 -16.05 14.09 7.27
CA VAL A 114 -16.26 14.87 8.51
C VAL A 114 -15.89 14.09 9.77
N GLN A 115 -16.01 12.76 9.76
CA GLN A 115 -15.65 11.95 10.92
C GLN A 115 -15.04 10.60 10.55
N GLY A 116 -14.14 10.13 11.42
CA GLY A 116 -13.69 8.74 11.40
C GLY A 116 -14.84 7.78 11.69
N ALA A 117 -14.67 6.51 11.32
CA ALA A 117 -15.65 5.49 11.64
C ALA A 117 -15.79 5.31 13.16
N THR A 118 -17.02 5.20 13.63
CA THR A 118 -17.35 4.82 15.01
C THR A 118 -16.98 3.35 15.25
N LYS A 119 -16.89 2.96 16.53
CA LYS A 119 -16.59 1.56 16.90
C LYS A 119 -17.64 0.60 16.37
N GLU A 120 -18.90 1.02 16.38
CA GLU A 120 -20.04 0.24 15.90
C GLU A 120 -20.00 0.04 14.38
N GLU A 121 -19.62 1.07 13.62
CA GLU A 121 -19.43 0.98 12.17
C GLU A 121 -18.25 0.06 11.81
N LEU A 122 -17.13 0.17 12.54
CA LEU A 122 -15.99 -0.74 12.38
C LEU A 122 -16.35 -2.19 12.73
N LYS A 123 -17.17 -2.39 13.77
CA LYS A 123 -17.63 -3.73 14.15
C LYS A 123 -18.44 -4.39 13.02
N LYS A 124 -19.33 -3.64 12.35
CA LYS A 124 -20.08 -4.17 11.20
C LYS A 124 -19.19 -4.53 10.03
N ALA A 125 -18.18 -3.69 9.73
CA ALA A 125 -17.19 -4.01 8.69
C ALA A 125 -16.42 -5.30 9.02
N LEU A 126 -16.07 -5.50 10.29
CA LEU A 126 -15.41 -6.73 10.75
C LEU A 126 -16.33 -7.97 10.63
N GLU A 127 -17.61 -7.85 10.95
CA GLU A 127 -18.59 -8.94 10.77
C GLU A 127 -18.65 -9.39 9.30
N VAL A 128 -18.79 -8.44 8.36
CA VAL A 128 -18.76 -8.73 6.91
C VAL A 128 -17.42 -9.32 6.47
N THR A 129 -16.31 -8.81 7.01
CA THR A 129 -14.96 -9.35 6.74
C THR A 129 -14.87 -10.81 7.14
N ASN A 130 -15.36 -11.16 8.33
CA ASN A 130 -15.33 -12.54 8.82
C ASN A 130 -16.21 -13.46 7.95
N GLU A 131 -17.39 -13.02 7.53
CA GLU A 131 -18.25 -13.80 6.63
C GLU A 131 -17.57 -14.09 5.28
N ILE A 132 -16.86 -13.10 4.72
CA ILE A 132 -16.09 -13.26 3.49
C ILE A 132 -14.93 -14.24 3.70
N LEU A 133 -14.19 -14.13 4.80
CA LEU A 133 -13.09 -15.05 5.12
C LEU A 133 -13.58 -16.49 5.29
N GLU A 134 -14.66 -16.71 6.03
CA GLU A 134 -15.28 -18.02 6.16
C GLU A 134 -15.77 -18.58 4.81
N TRP A 135 -16.27 -17.71 3.93
CA TRP A 135 -16.65 -18.14 2.58
C TRP A 135 -15.43 -18.62 1.78
N PHE A 136 -14.30 -17.89 1.82
CA PHE A 136 -13.05 -18.30 1.17
C PHE A 136 -12.49 -19.61 1.74
N ASP A 137 -12.51 -19.76 3.06
CA ASP A 137 -12.11 -20.99 3.76
C ASP A 137 -12.94 -22.21 3.30
N ARG A 138 -14.27 -22.05 3.23
CA ARG A 138 -15.17 -23.11 2.70
C ARG A 138 -14.90 -23.48 1.24
N GLN A 139 -14.27 -22.60 0.45
CA GLN A 139 -13.88 -22.89 -0.93
C GLN A 139 -12.44 -23.46 -1.04
N GLY A 140 -11.70 -23.56 0.07
CA GLY A 140 -10.33 -24.09 0.11
C GLY A 140 -9.25 -23.10 -0.32
N PHE A 141 -9.49 -21.79 -0.21
CA PHE A 141 -8.49 -20.76 -0.51
C PHE A 141 -7.55 -20.42 0.66
N LEU A 142 -7.91 -20.79 1.90
CA LEU A 142 -7.18 -20.49 3.14
C LEU A 142 -6.70 -21.77 3.84
#